data_AF-A0A0C2B8Q8-F1
#
_entry.id   AF-A0A0C2B8Q8-F1
#
_cell.length_a   1.000
_cell.length_b   1.000
_cell.length_c   1.000
_cell.angle_alpha   90.00
_cell.angle_beta   90.00
_cell.angle_gamma   90.00
#
_symmetry.space_group_name_H-M   'P 1'
#
loop_
_entity.id
_entity.type
_entity.pdbx_description
1 polymer ?
#
loop_
_entity_poly.entity_id
_entity_poly.type
_entity_poly.pdbx_seq_one_letter_code
_entity_poly.pdbx_strand_id
1 'polypeptide(L)'
;MSADTTSPTPSDSAISPVEGASLYGVDHPAPLIEAPRRRTSKTPKSTRGNFEMAAWLFMRLSGVVLVVLVLGHLLIQLVLDGGVSKIGFAFVAGRWASPFWQVWDLLMLWLAMLHGANGLRTIVNDYAESTTTRLWLKGLVYAATAFTIFLGTLVIFTFDPNIA
;
A
#
# COMPACT_ATOMS: atom_id res chain seq x y z
N MET A 1 -8.39 62.98 59.45
CA MET A 1 -9.75 62.60 58.99
C MET A 1 -9.58 62.11 57.56
N SER A 2 -9.52 60.79 57.40
CA SER A 2 -9.31 60.12 56.12
C SER A 2 -10.67 59.82 55.49
N ALA A 3 -10.89 60.26 54.26
CA ALA A 3 -12.02 59.80 53.46
C ALA A 3 -11.56 58.58 52.67
N ASP A 4 -11.87 57.39 53.18
CA ASP A 4 -11.73 56.14 52.46
C ASP A 4 -12.92 56.01 51.49
N THR A 5 -12.63 55.88 50.20
CA THR A 5 -13.65 55.83 49.14
C THR A 5 -13.71 54.40 48.62
N THR A 6 -14.50 53.56 49.28
CA THR A 6 -14.72 52.19 48.83
C THR A 6 -15.69 52.20 47.64
N SER A 7 -15.18 51.94 46.43
CA SER A 7 -16.01 51.67 45.25
C SER A 7 -16.39 50.18 45.21
N PRO A 8 -17.63 49.83 44.81
CA PRO A 8 -18.11 48.46 44.81
C PRO A 8 -17.46 47.65 43.68
N THR A 9 -17.03 46.44 44.01
CA THR A 9 -16.58 45.41 43.08
C THR A 9 -17.74 45.00 42.16
N PRO A 10 -17.62 45.08 40.82
CA PRO A 10 -18.55 44.38 39.95
C PRO A 10 -18.21 42.89 40.01
N SER A 11 -19.16 42.13 40.52
CA SER A 11 -19.21 40.69 40.48
C SER A 11 -19.21 40.17 39.03
N ASP A 12 -18.43 39.12 38.85
CA ASP A 12 -18.69 37.99 37.95
C ASP A 12 -18.49 38.21 36.44
N SER A 13 -17.28 37.89 35.99
CA SER A 13 -17.03 37.40 34.63
C SER A 13 -15.92 36.36 34.72
N ALA A 14 -16.29 35.10 34.95
CA ALA A 14 -15.39 33.94 34.87
C ALA A 14 -14.96 33.63 33.42
N ILE A 15 -14.65 34.65 32.64
CA ILE A 15 -14.10 34.57 31.29
C ILE A 15 -12.78 35.34 31.34
N SER A 16 -11.67 34.62 31.40
CA SER A 16 -10.34 35.21 31.36
C SER A 16 -10.18 36.06 30.08
N PRO A 17 -9.48 37.22 30.08
CA PRO A 17 -9.32 38.09 28.91
C PRO A 17 -8.49 37.52 27.74
N VAL A 18 -8.31 36.19 27.68
CA VAL A 18 -7.47 35.50 26.69
C VAL A 18 -7.89 35.72 25.24
N GLU A 19 -9.07 36.28 24.99
CA GLU A 19 -9.57 36.62 23.65
C GLU A 19 -8.90 37.87 23.02
N GLY A 20 -8.20 38.71 23.81
CA GLY A 20 -7.72 40.03 23.36
C GLY A 20 -6.19 40.21 23.32
N ALA A 21 -5.41 39.27 23.86
CA ALA A 21 -3.96 39.37 23.87
C ALA A 21 -3.40 38.84 22.55
N SER A 22 -2.87 39.72 21.69
CA SER A 22 -2.06 39.28 20.56
C SER A 22 -0.88 38.46 21.08
N LEU A 23 -0.89 37.15 20.83
CA LEU A 23 0.23 36.24 21.15
C LEU A 23 1.53 36.60 20.42
N TYR A 24 1.46 37.59 19.53
CA TYR A 24 2.55 38.05 18.69
C TYR A 24 2.78 39.54 18.93
N GLY A 25 4.02 39.91 19.19
CA GLY A 25 4.46 41.29 19.46
C GLY A 25 5.62 41.71 18.55
N VAL A 26 6.15 42.91 18.76
CA VAL A 26 7.31 43.42 18.00
C VAL A 26 8.53 42.53 18.19
N ASP A 27 8.74 42.04 19.41
CA ASP A 27 9.85 41.15 19.77
C ASP A 27 9.56 39.67 19.49
N HIS A 28 8.30 39.32 19.19
CA HIS A 28 7.83 37.96 18.90
C HIS A 28 6.83 37.98 17.74
N PRO A 29 7.28 38.26 16.50
CA PRO A 29 6.39 38.33 15.35
C PRO A 29 5.74 36.96 15.08
N ALA A 30 4.53 36.97 14.52
CA ALA A 30 3.87 35.74 14.11
C ALA A 30 4.78 34.94 13.17
N PRO A 31 4.92 33.61 13.38
CA PRO A 31 5.68 32.79 12.46
C PRO A 31 5.09 32.96 11.07
N LEU A 32 5.92 33.35 10.10
CA LEU A 32 5.50 33.50 8.71
C LEU A 32 4.94 32.17 8.24
N ILE A 33 3.61 32.09 8.15
CA ILE A 33 2.93 30.95 7.55
C ILE A 33 3.15 31.08 6.06
N GLU A 34 4.23 30.48 5.58
CA GLU A 34 4.44 30.34 4.15
C GLU A 34 3.23 29.63 3.55
N ALA A 35 2.66 30.21 2.49
CA ALA A 35 1.53 29.61 1.82
C ALA A 35 1.84 28.13 1.53
N PRO A 36 0.93 27.19 1.80
CA PRO A 36 1.21 25.74 1.78
C PRO A 36 1.72 25.19 0.44
N ARG A 37 1.71 26.01 -0.63
CA ARG A 37 2.24 25.68 -1.96
C ARG A 37 3.56 26.37 -2.32
N ARG A 38 4.20 27.12 -1.42
CA ARG A 38 5.51 27.72 -1.70
C ARG A 38 6.53 26.58 -1.78
N ARG A 39 7.04 26.30 -2.99
CA ARG A 39 8.18 25.40 -3.18
C ARG A 39 9.39 26.02 -2.47
N THR A 40 9.86 25.37 -1.41
CA THR A 40 11.07 25.76 -0.69
C THR A 40 12.25 24.89 -1.14
N SER A 41 13.46 25.24 -0.72
CA SER A 41 14.67 24.40 -0.90
C SER A 41 14.49 22.98 -0.31
N LYS A 42 13.61 22.83 0.70
CA LYS A 42 13.27 21.56 1.35
C LYS A 42 12.17 20.79 0.64
N THR A 43 11.46 21.39 -0.34
CA THR A 43 10.43 20.67 -1.10
C THR A 43 11.12 19.67 -2.03
N PRO A 44 10.86 18.36 -1.89
CA PRO A 44 11.47 17.37 -2.77
C PRO A 44 11.20 17.73 -4.23
N LYS A 45 12.27 17.73 -5.05
CA LYS A 45 12.13 17.84 -6.51
C LYS A 45 11.24 16.66 -6.92
N SER A 46 10.14 16.95 -7.63
CA SER A 46 9.34 15.91 -8.27
C SER A 46 10.31 15.13 -9.17
N THR A 47 10.59 13.89 -8.79
CA THR A 47 11.45 13.01 -9.56
C THR A 47 10.80 12.88 -10.92
N ARG A 48 11.48 13.37 -11.95
CA ARG A 48 10.97 13.66 -13.29
C ARG A 48 10.79 12.39 -14.14
N GLY A 49 10.32 11.30 -13.52
CA GLY A 49 10.17 9.99 -14.15
C GLY A 49 8.73 9.48 -14.06
N ASN A 50 8.24 8.92 -15.16
CA ASN A 50 6.89 8.34 -15.27
C ASN A 50 6.73 7.02 -14.46
N PHE A 51 7.66 6.71 -13.57
CA PHE A 51 7.65 5.47 -12.79
C PHE A 51 6.47 5.39 -11.84
N GLU A 52 6.12 6.50 -11.17
CA GLU A 52 4.94 6.55 -10.30
C GLU A 52 3.65 6.36 -11.10
N MET A 53 3.57 6.98 -12.28
CA MET A 53 2.43 6.81 -13.19
C MET A 53 2.35 5.36 -13.73
N ALA A 54 3.47 4.76 -14.10
CA ALA A 54 3.54 3.39 -14.58
C ALA A 54 3.17 2.38 -13.47
N ALA A 55 3.71 2.55 -12.26
CA ALA A 55 3.35 1.73 -11.11
C ALA A 55 1.87 1.90 -10.74
N TRP A 56 1.36 3.14 -10.79
CA TRP A 56 -0.06 3.40 -10.58
C TRP A 56 -0.91 2.66 -11.60
N LEU A 57 -0.62 2.82 -12.90
CA LEU A 57 -1.37 2.22 -13.99
C LEU A 57 -1.31 0.69 -13.91
N PHE A 58 -0.13 0.13 -13.64
CA PHE A 58 0.07 -1.30 -13.43
C PHE A 58 -0.86 -1.83 -12.34
N MET A 59 -0.92 -1.20 -11.16
CA MET A 59 -1.77 -1.67 -10.06
C MET A 59 -3.26 -1.68 -10.45
N ARG A 60 -3.73 -0.72 -11.25
CA ARG A 60 -5.15 -0.65 -11.67
C ARG A 60 -5.44 -1.72 -12.71
N LEU A 61 -4.64 -1.77 -13.76
CA LEU A 61 -4.88 -2.67 -14.88
C LEU A 61 -4.69 -4.14 -14.46
N SER A 62 -3.63 -4.44 -13.70
CA SER A 62 -3.41 -5.78 -13.15
C SER A 62 -4.52 -6.18 -12.18
N GLY A 63 -5.03 -5.27 -11.35
CA GLY A 63 -6.15 -5.56 -10.45
C GLY A 63 -7.40 -6.01 -11.20
N VAL A 64 -7.79 -5.29 -12.26
CA VAL A 64 -8.95 -5.64 -13.09
C VAL A 64 -8.76 -7.02 -13.75
N VAL A 65 -7.59 -7.28 -14.32
CA VAL A 65 -7.28 -8.58 -14.94
C VAL A 65 -7.29 -9.70 -13.88
N LEU A 66 -6.73 -9.43 -12.69
CA LEU A 66 -6.67 -10.40 -11.60
C LEU A 66 -8.06 -10.76 -11.06
N VAL A 67 -9.04 -9.86 -11.08
CA VAL A 67 -10.42 -10.20 -10.70
C VAL A 67 -10.94 -11.36 -11.55
N VAL A 68 -10.74 -11.32 -12.87
CA VAL A 68 -11.18 -12.40 -13.76
C VAL A 68 -10.34 -13.66 -13.55
N LEU A 69 -9.01 -13.53 -13.49
CA LEU A 69 -8.11 -14.67 -13.36
C LEU A 69 -8.32 -15.42 -12.04
N VAL A 70 -8.33 -14.70 -10.92
CA VAL A 70 -8.42 -15.28 -9.57
C VAL A 70 -9.83 -15.82 -9.31
N LEU A 71 -10.89 -15.08 -9.64
CA LEU A 71 -12.24 -15.59 -9.42
C LEU A 71 -12.55 -16.80 -10.32
N GLY A 72 -12.11 -16.77 -11.58
CA GLY A 72 -12.25 -17.93 -12.46
C GLY A 72 -11.49 -19.14 -11.91
N HIS A 73 -10.28 -18.93 -11.40
CA HIS A 73 -9.50 -19.99 -10.75
C HIS A 73 -10.21 -20.53 -9.51
N LEU A 74 -10.64 -19.67 -8.58
CA LEU A 74 -11.35 -20.11 -7.37
C LEU A 74 -12.65 -20.85 -7.70
N LEU A 75 -13.40 -20.40 -8.70
CA LEU A 75 -14.65 -21.05 -9.13
C LEU A 75 -14.40 -22.49 -9.61
N ILE A 76 -13.42 -22.68 -10.51
CA ILE A 76 -13.12 -23.99 -11.09
C ILE A 76 -12.57 -24.94 -10.03
N GLN A 77 -11.74 -24.45 -9.11
CA GLN A 77 -11.11 -25.29 -8.09
C GLN A 77 -12.07 -25.64 -6.93
N LEU A 78 -12.95 -24.72 -6.53
CA LEU A 78 -13.76 -24.86 -5.31
C LEU A 78 -15.20 -25.29 -5.58
N VAL A 79 -15.81 -24.83 -6.68
CA VAL A 79 -17.26 -24.96 -6.90
C VAL A 79 -17.60 -25.99 -7.97
N LEU A 80 -16.83 -26.04 -9.04
CA LEU A 80 -17.10 -26.95 -10.16
C LEU A 80 -16.59 -28.38 -9.88
N ASP A 81 -17.20 -29.35 -10.56
CA ASP A 81 -16.77 -30.76 -10.67
C ASP A 81 -16.53 -31.52 -9.36
N GLY A 82 -17.11 -31.10 -8.23
CA GLY A 82 -16.98 -31.76 -6.92
C GLY A 82 -15.99 -31.07 -5.96
N GLY A 83 -15.49 -29.89 -6.33
CA GLY A 83 -14.71 -29.00 -5.48
C GLY A 83 -13.36 -29.58 -5.04
N VAL A 84 -12.87 -29.13 -3.87
CA VAL A 84 -11.51 -29.45 -3.39
C VAL A 84 -11.22 -30.95 -3.24
N SER A 85 -12.25 -31.78 -3.10
CA SER A 85 -12.12 -33.23 -2.94
C SER A 85 -11.57 -33.96 -4.18
N LYS A 86 -11.64 -33.32 -5.36
CA LYS A 86 -11.17 -33.86 -6.63
C LYS A 86 -9.78 -33.38 -7.03
N ILE A 87 -9.24 -32.38 -6.33
CA ILE A 87 -7.95 -31.80 -6.67
C ILE A 87 -6.86 -32.80 -6.31
N GLY A 88 -6.15 -33.27 -7.34
CA GLY A 88 -5.03 -34.20 -7.22
C GLY A 88 -4.15 -34.16 -8.46
N PHE A 89 -3.11 -35.00 -8.49
CA PHE A 89 -2.14 -35.01 -9.60
C PHE A 89 -2.81 -35.21 -10.97
N ALA A 90 -3.72 -36.18 -11.10
CA ALA A 90 -4.40 -36.46 -12.36
C ALA A 90 -5.25 -35.29 -12.87
N PHE A 91 -5.89 -34.55 -11.95
CA PHE A 91 -6.65 -33.35 -12.30
C PHE A 91 -5.73 -32.23 -12.83
N VAL A 92 -4.62 -31.98 -12.13
CA VAL A 92 -3.61 -30.98 -12.56
C VAL A 92 -3.00 -31.38 -13.89
N ALA A 93 -2.63 -32.66 -14.06
CA ALA A 93 -2.08 -33.20 -15.30
C ALA A 93 -3.04 -33.05 -16.48
N GLY A 94 -4.33 -33.38 -16.29
CA GLY A 94 -5.34 -33.21 -17.32
C GLY A 94 -5.57 -31.74 -17.70
N ARG A 95 -5.54 -30.83 -16.73
CA ARG A 95 -5.68 -29.39 -16.98
C ARG A 95 -4.46 -28.82 -17.70
N TRP A 96 -3.26 -29.13 -17.22
CA TRP A 96 -2.01 -28.67 -17.83
C TRP A 96 -1.65 -29.38 -19.13
N ALA A 97 -2.42 -30.39 -19.56
CA ALA A 97 -2.33 -30.91 -20.93
C ALA A 97 -2.72 -29.86 -21.99
N SER A 98 -3.51 -28.83 -21.63
CA SER A 98 -3.83 -27.71 -22.52
C SER A 98 -2.95 -26.49 -22.22
N PRO A 99 -2.32 -25.87 -23.24
CA PRO A 99 -1.48 -24.68 -23.06
C PRO A 99 -2.28 -23.48 -22.57
N PHE A 100 -3.60 -23.45 -22.80
CA PHE A 100 -4.47 -22.40 -22.30
C PHE A 100 -4.40 -22.27 -20.77
N TRP A 101 -4.45 -23.40 -20.06
CA TRP A 101 -4.44 -23.39 -18.59
C TRP A 101 -3.05 -23.10 -18.02
N GLN A 102 -1.98 -23.55 -18.69
CA GLN A 102 -0.62 -23.17 -18.33
C GLN A 102 -0.43 -21.65 -18.43
N VAL A 103 -0.89 -21.02 -19.52
CA VAL A 103 -0.82 -19.56 -19.68
C VAL A 103 -1.71 -18.84 -18.66
N TRP A 104 -2.91 -19.34 -18.38
CA TRP A 104 -3.80 -18.77 -17.35
C TRP A 104 -3.12 -18.74 -15.98
N ASP A 105 -2.57 -19.87 -15.54
CA ASP A 105 -1.93 -20.01 -14.24
C ASP A 105 -0.60 -19.22 -14.19
N LEU A 106 0.16 -19.18 -15.29
CA LEU A 106 1.38 -18.36 -15.42
C LEU A 106 1.09 -16.86 -15.34
N LEU A 107 0.10 -16.37 -16.08
CA LEU A 107 -0.29 -14.96 -16.05
C LEU A 107 -0.77 -14.56 -14.67
N MET A 108 -1.56 -15.41 -14.01
CA MET A 108 -2.01 -15.15 -12.64
C MET A 108 -0.85 -15.15 -11.66
N LEU A 109 0.08 -16.11 -11.74
CA LEU A 109 1.28 -16.16 -10.91
C LEU A 109 2.05 -14.83 -11.02
N TRP A 110 2.39 -14.41 -12.23
CA TRP A 110 3.17 -13.20 -12.44
C TRP A 110 2.41 -11.94 -12.02
N LEU A 111 1.16 -11.79 -12.44
CA LEU A 111 0.36 -10.60 -12.10
C LEU A 111 0.07 -10.53 -10.60
N ALA A 112 -0.31 -11.62 -9.95
CA ALA A 112 -0.62 -11.63 -8.52
C ALA A 112 0.61 -11.34 -7.67
N MET A 113 1.74 -11.96 -8.00
CA MET A 113 3.00 -11.74 -7.28
C MET A 113 3.51 -10.30 -7.46
N LEU A 114 3.51 -9.77 -8.68
CA LEU A 114 3.95 -8.39 -8.93
C LEU A 114 2.98 -7.35 -8.37
N HIS A 115 1.66 -7.59 -8.44
CA HIS A 115 0.65 -6.73 -7.82
C HIS A 115 0.78 -6.73 -6.29
N GLY A 116 0.87 -7.91 -5.69
CA GLY A 116 1.06 -8.09 -4.25
C GLY A 116 2.35 -7.47 -3.75
N ALA A 117 3.48 -7.69 -4.44
CA ALA A 117 4.78 -7.12 -4.07
C ALA A 117 4.81 -5.59 -4.14
N ASN A 118 4.18 -4.99 -5.16
CA ASN A 118 4.05 -3.53 -5.25
C ASN A 118 3.13 -2.96 -4.16
N GLY A 119 2.04 -3.65 -3.83
CA GLY A 119 1.17 -3.29 -2.71
C GLY A 119 1.92 -3.34 -1.37
N LEU A 120 2.59 -4.46 -1.09
CA LEU A 120 3.39 -4.64 0.13
C LEU A 120 4.55 -3.66 0.23
N ARG A 121 5.19 -3.30 -0.89
CA ARG A 121 6.21 -2.25 -0.92
C ARG A 121 5.65 -0.92 -0.41
N THR A 122 4.42 -0.57 -0.78
CA THR A 122 3.75 0.65 -0.31
C THR A 122 3.50 0.57 1.20
N ILE A 123 2.91 -0.54 1.67
CA ILE A 123 2.68 -0.78 3.11
C ILE A 123 3.99 -0.68 3.89
N VAL A 124 5.08 -1.30 3.43
CA VAL A 124 6.39 -1.24 4.10
C VAL A 124 6.94 0.19 4.13
N ASN A 125 6.67 1.03 3.13
CA ASN A 125 7.09 2.43 3.17
C ASN A 125 6.30 3.24 4.19
N ASP A 126 5.02 2.94 4.33
CA ASP A 126 4.09 3.72 5.15
C ASP A 126 4.16 3.32 6.63
N TYR A 127 4.43 2.04 6.92
CA TYR A 127 4.40 1.50 8.29
C TYR A 127 5.77 1.21 8.91
N ALA A 128 6.84 1.05 8.12
CA ALA A 128 8.17 0.84 8.70
C ALA A 128 8.83 2.16 9.09
N GLU A 129 8.89 2.44 10.39
CA GLU A 129 9.47 3.67 10.94
C GLU A 129 10.99 3.73 10.76
N SER A 130 11.69 2.61 11.00
CA SER A 130 13.15 2.55 10.92
C SER A 130 13.64 2.22 9.49
N THR A 131 14.73 2.87 9.07
CA THR A 131 15.38 2.62 7.77
C THR A 131 15.86 1.18 7.62
N THR A 132 16.42 0.61 8.68
CA THR A 132 16.94 -0.77 8.71
C THR A 132 15.81 -1.78 8.57
N THR A 133 14.72 -1.62 9.32
CA THR A 133 13.52 -2.48 9.21
C THR A 133 12.95 -2.39 7.80
N ARG A 134 12.83 -1.19 7.23
CA ARG A 134 12.33 -0.99 5.87
C ARG A 134 13.19 -1.70 4.82
N LEU A 135 14.52 -1.67 4.97
CA LEU A 135 15.46 -2.36 4.07
C LEU A 135 15.24 -3.89 4.12
N TRP A 136 15.21 -4.47 5.33
CA TRP A 136 15.02 -5.90 5.50
C TRP A 136 13.65 -6.39 5.01
N LEU A 137 12.57 -5.66 5.35
CA LEU A 137 11.23 -6.02 4.91
C LEU A 137 11.10 -6.00 3.38
N LYS A 138 11.63 -4.96 2.73
CA LYS A 138 11.66 -4.92 1.25
C LYS A 138 12.51 -6.04 0.66
N GLY A 139 13.68 -6.28 1.24
CA GLY A 139 14.57 -7.37 0.84
C GLY A 139 13.85 -8.72 0.89
N LEU A 140 13.16 -9.00 1.99
CA LEU A 140 12.37 -10.23 2.16
C LEU A 140 11.22 -10.33 1.15
N VAL A 141 10.44 -9.25 0.97
CA VAL A 141 9.34 -9.22 0.00
C VAL A 141 9.84 -9.50 -1.41
N TYR A 142 10.93 -8.86 -1.83
CA TYR A 142 11.47 -9.07 -3.17
C TYR A 142 12.10 -10.46 -3.34
N ALA A 143 12.81 -10.96 -2.33
CA ALA A 143 13.38 -12.30 -2.35
C ALA A 143 12.28 -13.37 -2.45
N ALA A 144 11.26 -13.29 -1.60
CA ALA A 144 10.11 -14.21 -1.63
C ALA A 144 9.37 -14.12 -2.97
N THR A 145 9.13 -12.90 -3.48
CA THR A 145 8.46 -12.68 -4.77
C THR A 145 9.23 -13.33 -5.91
N ALA A 146 10.53 -13.06 -6.00
CA ALA A 146 11.38 -13.64 -7.04
C ALA A 146 11.42 -15.17 -6.93
N PHE A 147 11.66 -15.69 -5.72
CA PHE A 147 11.70 -17.13 -5.47
C PHE A 147 10.41 -17.83 -5.92
N THR A 148 9.24 -17.32 -5.51
CA THR A 148 7.94 -17.90 -5.88
C THR A 148 7.67 -17.81 -7.38
N ILE A 149 7.99 -16.69 -8.03
CA ILE A 149 7.82 -16.55 -9.48
C ILE A 149 8.71 -17.55 -10.22
N PHE A 150 10.00 -17.66 -9.86
CA PHE A 150 10.93 -18.58 -10.53
C PHE A 150 10.53 -20.03 -10.29
N LEU A 151 10.25 -20.40 -9.04
CA LEU A 151 9.87 -21.76 -8.70
C LEU A 151 8.55 -22.15 -9.38
N GLY A 152 7.53 -21.30 -9.34
CA GLY A 152 6.25 -21.56 -9.99
C GLY A 152 6.37 -21.64 -11.51
N THR A 153 7.15 -20.74 -12.13
CA THR A 153 7.42 -20.77 -13.57
C THR A 153 8.16 -22.06 -13.96
N LEU A 154 9.17 -22.47 -13.19
CA LEU A 154 9.88 -23.73 -13.39
C LEU A 154 8.90 -24.90 -13.33
N VAL A 155 8.08 -25.00 -12.27
CA VAL A 155 7.11 -26.10 -12.11
C VAL A 155 6.16 -26.19 -13.29
N ILE A 156 5.65 -25.07 -13.82
CA ILE A 156 4.74 -25.08 -14.98
C ILE A 156 5.43 -25.65 -16.23
N PHE A 157 6.68 -25.25 -16.50
CA PHE A 157 7.40 -25.66 -17.72
C PHE A 157 8.09 -27.02 -17.61
N THR A 158 8.42 -27.49 -16.41
CA THR A 158 9.06 -28.78 -16.19
C THR A 158 8.08 -29.87 -15.73
N PHE A 159 6.77 -29.59 -15.75
CA PHE A 159 5.77 -30.58 -15.36
C PHE A 159 5.70 -31.71 -16.39
N ASP A 160 5.91 -32.95 -15.94
CA ASP A 160 5.70 -34.15 -16.73
C ASP A 160 4.44 -34.88 -16.25
N PRO A 161 3.41 -35.06 -17.09
CA PRO A 161 2.20 -35.80 -16.70
C PRO A 161 2.40 -37.32 -16.66
N ASN A 162 3.51 -37.86 -17.18
CA ASN A 162 3.72 -39.32 -17.36
C ASN A 162 4.60 -39.98 -16.28
N ILE A 163 5.08 -39.22 -15.29
CA ILE A 163 5.90 -39.71 -14.18
C ILE A 163 5.08 -40.37 -13.04
N ALA A 164 3.90 -40.92 -13.38
CA ALA A 164 2.97 -41.57 -12.44
C ALA A 164 2.65 -43.01 -12.86
#